data_AF-A0A945CRW4-F1
#
_entry.id   AF-A0A945CRW4-F1
#
_cell.length_a   1.000
_cell.length_b   1.000
_cell.length_c   1.000
_cell.angle_alpha   90.00
_cell.angle_beta   90.00
_cell.angle_gamma   90.00
#
_symmetry.space_group_name_H-M   'P 1'
#
loop_
_entity.id
_entity.type
_entity.pdbx_description
1 polymer ?
#
loop_
_entity_poly.entity_id
_entity_poly.type
_entity_poly.pdbx_seq_one_letter_code
_entity_poly.pdbx_strand_id
1 'polypeptide(L)'
;MPPRKRKPAPLWLHPSVEKLPFDQPGPFVRLKRGGLLTVDDRQILVSRDRGKSWKPRPLFAYGRTEKEYKISQERRLLRTRSGVLILAFMNLNERVFLWRDELHDALPGTRLPCCVVRSLDDGKTWQNLTVLHEEWTGELRDMIQTRDGRVVLSTQKMLNNPGRHGVLTYGSDDDGATWTASNLIDLGGCGHHGGTCEAAIAELDDGRLWLLLRTNWSRFWQAYSTDGGSSWRDIGPSDIDASSAPGLLRRLRSGRLLLCWNRLYPEGKKSFPLSGGDGLWSEVPVSNHREELSIALSEDDGQTFNDPVVIARQRGGVLSYPRIFEIRPGELWLTTMQGGLRLKLNEADFI
;
A
#
# COMPACT_ATOMS: atom_id res chain seq x y z
N MET A 1 8.20 -19.89 -28.66
CA MET A 1 8.23 -20.36 -27.25
C MET A 1 8.55 -19.16 -26.37
N PRO A 2 7.78 -18.86 -25.31
CA PRO A 2 8.21 -17.86 -24.34
C PRO A 2 9.54 -18.31 -23.72
N PRO A 3 10.52 -17.41 -23.51
CA PRO A 3 11.77 -17.79 -22.88
C PRO A 3 11.48 -18.39 -21.50
N ARG A 4 12.09 -19.54 -21.19
CA ARG A 4 12.02 -20.14 -19.85
C ARG A 4 12.40 -19.05 -18.84
N LYS A 5 11.45 -18.64 -17.99
CA LYS A 5 11.74 -17.70 -16.89
C LYS A 5 12.89 -18.30 -16.08
N ARG A 6 14.06 -17.66 -16.13
CA ARG A 6 15.21 -18.07 -15.32
C ARG A 6 14.77 -18.01 -13.86
N LYS A 7 15.07 -19.06 -13.09
CA LYS A 7 14.81 -19.04 -11.65
C LYS A 7 15.51 -17.81 -11.04
N PRO A 8 14.87 -17.08 -10.11
CA PRO A 8 15.51 -15.98 -9.42
C PRO A 8 16.79 -16.44 -8.71
N ALA A 9 17.72 -15.51 -8.52
CA ALA A 9 18.89 -15.75 -7.67
C ALA A 9 18.45 -16.04 -6.22
N PRO A 10 19.34 -16.61 -5.38
CA PRO A 10 19.10 -16.67 -3.94
C PRO A 10 18.79 -15.29 -3.36
N LEU A 11 17.84 -15.25 -2.43
CA LEU A 11 17.52 -14.03 -1.69
C LEU A 11 18.68 -13.67 -0.76
N TRP A 12 19.25 -12.49 -0.95
CA TRP A 12 20.16 -11.86 -0.01
C TRP A 12 19.38 -10.92 0.93
N LEU A 13 19.77 -10.90 2.19
CA LEU A 13 19.21 -10.05 3.24
C LEU A 13 20.35 -9.27 3.90
N HIS A 14 20.09 -8.01 4.25
CA HIS A 14 21.03 -7.20 5.01
C HIS A 14 21.35 -7.85 6.38
N PRO A 15 22.59 -7.78 6.89
CA PRO A 15 22.96 -8.44 8.15
C PRO A 15 22.11 -8.02 9.36
N SER A 16 21.60 -6.78 9.38
CA SER A 16 20.74 -6.25 10.44
C SER A 16 19.25 -6.58 10.27
N VAL A 17 18.86 -7.46 9.34
CA VAL A 17 17.47 -7.92 9.22
C VAL A 17 17.33 -9.40 9.54
N GLU A 18 16.26 -9.75 10.25
CA GLU A 18 15.91 -11.11 10.62
C GLU A 18 14.66 -11.56 9.86
N LYS A 19 14.50 -12.85 9.60
CA LYS A 19 13.24 -13.39 9.08
C LYS A 19 12.22 -13.50 10.21
N LEU A 20 10.97 -13.10 9.94
CA LEU A 20 9.85 -13.39 10.84
C LEU A 20 9.57 -14.90 10.85
N PRO A 21 9.12 -15.46 11.98
CA PRO A 21 8.85 -16.88 12.12
C PRO A 21 7.49 -17.31 11.54
N PHE A 22 6.88 -16.49 10.67
CA PHE A 22 5.54 -16.71 10.14
C PHE A 22 5.36 -16.06 8.76
N ASP A 23 4.40 -16.58 7.99
CA ASP A 23 4.22 -16.24 6.57
C ASP A 23 3.09 -15.23 6.28
N GLN A 24 2.32 -14.85 7.30
CA GLN A 24 1.21 -13.90 7.14
C GLN A 24 1.73 -12.57 6.57
N PRO A 25 1.16 -12.07 5.44
CA PRO A 25 1.61 -10.83 4.80
C PRO A 25 1.17 -9.56 5.53
N GLY A 26 0.37 -9.67 6.59
CA GLY A 26 -0.36 -8.54 7.15
C GLY A 26 -1.49 -8.06 6.21
N PRO A 27 -2.05 -6.86 6.43
CA PRO A 27 -1.69 -5.90 7.48
C PRO A 27 -1.96 -6.46 8.90
N PHE A 28 -1.31 -5.88 9.90
CA PHE A 28 -1.44 -6.30 11.30
C PHE A 28 -1.96 -5.15 12.17
N VAL A 29 -2.78 -5.48 13.16
CA VAL A 29 -3.19 -4.56 14.22
C VAL A 29 -3.10 -5.22 15.58
N ARG A 30 -3.02 -4.40 16.63
CA ARG A 30 -3.07 -4.87 18.02
C ARG A 30 -4.50 -4.97 18.51
N LEU A 31 -4.79 -6.02 19.25
CA LEU A 31 -6.04 -6.18 20.00
C LEU A 31 -5.92 -5.55 21.40
N LYS A 32 -7.05 -5.22 22.05
CA LYS A 32 -7.07 -4.50 23.34
C LYS A 32 -6.28 -5.21 24.45
N ARG A 33 -6.20 -6.54 24.36
CA ARG A 33 -5.49 -7.41 25.34
C ARG A 33 -4.12 -7.89 24.85
N GLY A 34 -3.46 -7.12 23.98
CA GLY A 34 -2.09 -7.39 23.53
C GLY A 34 -1.94 -8.51 22.48
N GLY A 35 -3.05 -9.09 22.00
CA GLY A 35 -3.05 -9.98 20.85
C GLY A 35 -2.83 -9.23 19.53
N LEU A 36 -2.65 -9.97 18.45
CA LEU A 36 -2.55 -9.45 17.09
C LEU A 36 -3.72 -9.97 16.24
N LEU A 37 -4.15 -9.16 15.29
CA LEU A 37 -5.11 -9.54 14.27
C LEU A 37 -4.52 -9.21 12.89
N THR A 38 -4.68 -10.15 11.97
CA THR A 38 -4.54 -9.94 10.53
C THR A 38 -5.73 -10.57 9.82
N VAL A 39 -5.79 -10.43 8.49
CA VAL A 39 -6.89 -10.92 7.66
C VAL A 39 -6.29 -11.64 6.46
N ASP A 40 -6.92 -12.73 6.02
CA ASP A 40 -6.65 -13.35 4.72
C ASP A 40 -7.74 -12.96 3.70
N ASP A 41 -8.05 -13.80 2.71
CA ASP A 41 -9.09 -13.50 1.72
C ASP A 41 -10.53 -13.74 2.23
N ARG A 42 -10.74 -14.39 3.39
CA ARG A 42 -12.08 -14.77 3.90
C ARG A 42 -12.28 -14.69 5.42
N GLN A 43 -11.20 -14.70 6.19
CA GLN A 43 -11.24 -14.82 7.64
C GLN A 43 -10.25 -13.87 8.30
N ILE A 44 -10.48 -13.61 9.58
CA ILE A 44 -9.45 -13.00 10.42
C ILE A 44 -8.58 -14.10 11.01
N LEU A 45 -7.33 -13.75 11.26
CA LEU A 45 -6.36 -14.58 11.94
C LEU A 45 -5.94 -13.86 13.22
N VAL A 46 -6.13 -14.52 14.36
CA VAL A 46 -5.81 -13.95 15.68
C VAL A 46 -4.63 -14.68 16.29
N SER A 47 -3.61 -13.93 16.69
CA SER A 47 -2.48 -14.43 17.47
C SER A 47 -2.49 -13.90 18.90
N ARG A 48 -2.11 -14.74 19.85
CA ARG A 48 -1.92 -14.38 21.27
C ARG A 48 -0.47 -14.52 21.74
N ASP A 49 0.43 -14.90 20.84
CA ASP A 49 1.82 -15.24 21.11
C ASP A 49 2.78 -14.49 20.16
N ARG A 50 2.37 -13.30 19.73
CA ARG A 50 3.14 -12.38 18.85
C ARG A 50 3.47 -12.99 17.49
N GLY A 51 2.49 -13.63 16.88
CA GLY A 51 2.55 -14.17 15.52
C GLY A 51 3.12 -15.57 15.41
N LYS A 52 3.52 -16.22 16.52
CA LYS A 52 4.01 -17.61 16.50
C LYS A 52 2.93 -18.60 16.10
N SER A 53 1.69 -18.37 16.53
CA SER A 53 0.51 -19.12 16.10
C SER A 53 -0.67 -18.20 15.80
N TRP A 54 -1.52 -18.66 14.88
CA TRP A 54 -2.67 -17.93 14.38
C TRP A 54 -3.91 -18.83 14.43
N LYS A 55 -4.99 -18.32 15.04
CA LYS A 55 -6.29 -19.00 15.08
C LYS A 55 -7.27 -18.30 14.15
N PRO A 56 -7.86 -19.01 13.19
CA PRO A 56 -8.85 -18.42 12.29
C PRO A 56 -10.15 -18.10 13.02
N ARG A 57 -10.85 -17.05 12.56
CA ARG A 57 -12.26 -16.78 12.88
C ARG A 57 -12.97 -16.21 11.65
N PRO A 58 -14.26 -16.50 11.45
CA PRO A 58 -15.04 -15.91 10.37
C PRO A 58 -14.99 -14.38 10.42
N LEU A 59 -14.77 -13.74 9.27
CA LEU A 59 -14.86 -12.29 9.15
C LEU A 59 -16.33 -11.85 9.02
N PHE A 60 -17.09 -12.53 8.17
CA PHE A 60 -18.51 -12.25 7.99
C PHE A 60 -19.33 -13.19 8.87
N ALA A 61 -20.18 -12.62 9.73
CA ALA A 61 -21.11 -13.39 10.57
C ALA A 61 -22.25 -13.99 9.74
N TYR A 62 -22.95 -14.97 10.31
CA TYR A 62 -24.06 -15.71 9.70
C TYR A 62 -25.03 -14.78 8.94
N GLY A 63 -25.17 -15.03 7.63
CA GLY A 63 -26.12 -14.33 6.74
C GLY A 63 -25.49 -13.68 5.50
N ARG A 64 -24.22 -13.27 5.57
CA ARG A 64 -23.44 -12.88 4.39
C ARG A 64 -22.52 -14.04 4.00
N THR A 65 -22.72 -14.58 2.82
CA THR A 65 -22.02 -15.81 2.41
C THR A 65 -20.64 -15.51 1.82
N GLU A 66 -19.72 -16.48 1.85
CA GLU A 66 -18.43 -16.39 1.12
C GLU A 66 -18.59 -16.15 -0.39
N LYS A 67 -19.81 -16.37 -0.92
CA LYS A 67 -20.16 -16.06 -2.30
C LYS A 67 -20.26 -14.56 -2.56
N GLU A 68 -20.59 -13.76 -1.55
CA GLU A 68 -20.76 -12.31 -1.72
C GLU A 68 -19.43 -11.56 -1.68
N TYR A 69 -18.52 -11.95 -0.78
CA TYR A 69 -17.29 -11.19 -0.54
C TYR A 69 -16.04 -12.05 -0.51
N LYS A 70 -15.03 -11.60 -1.25
CA LYS A 70 -13.66 -12.13 -1.18
C LYS A 70 -12.67 -10.98 -1.13
N ILE A 71 -11.85 -10.96 -0.09
CA ILE A 71 -10.97 -9.84 0.22
C ILE A 71 -9.70 -9.91 -0.62
N SER A 72 -9.35 -8.80 -1.26
CA SER A 72 -8.08 -8.64 -1.96
C SER A 72 -6.86 -8.71 -1.04
N GLN A 73 -5.68 -9.06 -1.58
CA GLN A 73 -4.46 -8.99 -0.78
C GLN A 73 -4.09 -7.54 -0.49
N GLU A 74 -4.40 -6.63 -1.41
CA GLU A 74 -4.28 -5.18 -1.41
C GLU A 74 -5.30 -4.55 -0.43
N ARG A 75 -5.22 -4.93 0.84
CA ARG A 75 -6.12 -4.49 1.92
C ARG A 75 -5.41 -3.65 2.96
N ARG A 76 -6.16 -2.80 3.65
CA ARG A 76 -5.69 -2.02 4.80
C ARG A 76 -6.50 -2.37 6.03
N LEU A 77 -5.80 -2.45 7.17
CA LEU A 77 -6.38 -2.72 8.46
C LEU A 77 -5.79 -1.73 9.45
N LEU A 78 -6.65 -1.02 10.15
CA LEU A 78 -6.29 -0.01 11.13
C LEU A 78 -7.10 -0.27 12.40
N ARG A 79 -6.47 -0.06 13.56
CA ARG A 79 -7.20 0.16 14.81
C ARG A 79 -7.15 1.64 15.14
N THR A 80 -8.30 2.28 15.24
CA THR A 80 -8.39 3.68 15.65
C THR A 80 -8.08 3.83 17.15
N ARG A 81 -7.76 5.04 17.59
CA ARG A 81 -7.49 5.34 19.02
C ARG A 81 -8.69 5.05 19.93
N SER A 82 -9.92 5.18 19.43
CA SER A 82 -11.14 4.79 20.17
C SER A 82 -11.32 3.27 20.29
N GLY A 83 -10.56 2.51 19.50
CA GLY A 83 -10.50 1.05 19.54
C GLY A 83 -11.28 0.33 18.45
N VAL A 84 -11.86 1.06 17.49
CA VAL A 84 -12.55 0.49 16.33
C VAL A 84 -11.55 -0.11 15.35
N LEU A 85 -11.82 -1.29 14.82
CA LEU A 85 -11.06 -1.85 13.70
C LEU A 85 -11.73 -1.45 12.39
N ILE A 86 -10.96 -0.95 11.44
CA ILE A 86 -11.42 -0.62 10.08
C ILE A 86 -10.65 -1.49 9.10
N LEU A 87 -11.37 -2.20 8.23
CA LEU A 87 -10.82 -3.03 7.16
C LEU A 87 -11.32 -2.49 5.82
N ALA A 88 -10.38 -2.03 5.00
CA ALA A 88 -10.61 -1.63 3.61
C ALA A 88 -10.04 -2.71 2.67
N PHE A 89 -10.81 -3.08 1.65
CA PHE A 89 -10.45 -4.13 0.70
C PHE A 89 -11.17 -3.96 -0.64
N MET A 90 -10.68 -4.62 -1.69
CA MET A 90 -11.44 -4.76 -2.92
C MET A 90 -12.21 -6.07 -2.91
N ASN A 91 -13.48 -6.05 -3.36
CA ASN A 91 -14.29 -7.27 -3.45
C ASN A 91 -13.94 -8.09 -4.70
N LEU A 92 -13.07 -9.09 -4.54
CA LEU A 92 -12.62 -9.96 -5.64
C LEU A 92 -13.73 -10.81 -6.25
N ASN A 93 -14.86 -11.03 -5.56
CA ASN A 93 -15.99 -11.76 -6.15
C ASN A 93 -16.72 -10.94 -7.22
N GLU A 94 -16.55 -9.61 -7.21
CA GLU A 94 -17.15 -8.69 -8.20
C GLU A 94 -16.15 -8.23 -9.26
N ARG A 95 -14.95 -8.83 -9.30
CA ARG A 95 -13.88 -8.44 -10.22
C ARG A 95 -14.24 -8.74 -11.67
N VAL A 96 -14.33 -7.70 -12.50
CA VAL A 96 -14.50 -7.79 -13.95
C VAL A 96 -13.49 -6.84 -14.61
N PHE A 97 -12.53 -7.39 -15.36
CA PHE A 97 -11.52 -6.58 -16.08
C PHE A 97 -11.74 -6.68 -17.58
N LEU A 98 -12.23 -5.61 -18.22
CA LEU A 98 -12.56 -5.59 -19.65
C LEU A 98 -11.66 -4.61 -20.43
N TRP A 99 -10.34 -4.71 -20.23
CA TRP A 99 -9.37 -3.95 -21.01
C TRP A 99 -9.39 -4.35 -22.50
N ARG A 100 -9.13 -3.39 -23.39
CA ARG A 100 -8.96 -3.58 -24.83
C ARG A 100 -7.69 -2.86 -25.26
N ASP A 101 -6.71 -3.63 -25.72
CA ASP A 101 -5.41 -3.11 -26.14
C ASP A 101 -5.57 -2.13 -27.31
N GLU A 102 -6.46 -2.42 -28.26
CA GLU A 102 -6.70 -1.58 -29.44
C GLU A 102 -7.30 -0.21 -29.08
N LEU A 103 -7.98 -0.13 -27.93
CA LEU A 103 -8.57 1.11 -27.44
C LEU A 103 -7.67 1.83 -26.42
N HIS A 104 -6.63 1.16 -25.93
CA HIS A 104 -5.83 1.62 -24.79
C HIS A 104 -6.73 1.99 -23.59
N ASP A 105 -7.82 1.24 -23.40
CA ASP A 105 -8.87 1.57 -22.44
C ASP A 105 -9.62 0.34 -21.90
N ALA A 106 -10.28 0.55 -20.76
CA ALA A 106 -11.21 -0.38 -20.15
C ALA A 106 -12.65 -0.10 -20.65
N LEU A 107 -13.35 -1.15 -21.07
CA LEU A 107 -14.75 -1.02 -21.49
C LEU A 107 -15.67 -0.74 -20.30
N PRO A 108 -16.85 -0.11 -20.53
CA PRO A 108 -17.91 -0.03 -19.54
C PRO A 108 -18.22 -1.40 -18.94
N GLY A 109 -18.42 -1.43 -17.61
CA GLY A 109 -18.59 -2.67 -16.84
C GLY A 109 -17.29 -3.25 -16.27
N THR A 110 -16.12 -2.69 -16.60
CA THR A 110 -14.88 -2.95 -15.84
C THR A 110 -15.07 -2.46 -14.41
N ARG A 111 -14.97 -3.36 -13.43
CA ARG A 111 -15.21 -3.05 -12.02
C ARG A 111 -14.42 -3.94 -11.08
N LEU A 112 -14.03 -3.36 -9.96
CA LEU A 112 -13.43 -4.05 -8.82
C LEU A 112 -13.69 -3.14 -7.60
N PRO A 113 -14.87 -3.24 -6.97
CA PRO A 113 -15.32 -2.23 -6.00
C PRO A 113 -14.41 -2.15 -4.76
N CYS A 114 -14.19 -0.93 -4.27
CA CYS A 114 -13.52 -0.65 -3.01
C CYS A 114 -14.54 -0.65 -1.87
N CYS A 115 -14.37 -1.56 -0.91
CA CYS A 115 -15.27 -1.75 0.22
C CYS A 115 -14.56 -1.44 1.55
N VAL A 116 -15.32 -0.93 2.52
CA VAL A 116 -14.89 -0.78 3.91
C VAL A 116 -15.90 -1.42 4.85
N VAL A 117 -15.39 -2.08 5.89
CA VAL A 117 -16.16 -2.61 7.02
C VAL A 117 -15.47 -2.24 8.33
N ARG A 118 -16.23 -2.17 9.42
CA ARG A 118 -15.67 -1.89 10.75
C ARG A 118 -16.11 -2.88 11.81
N SER A 119 -15.32 -3.02 12.86
CA SER A 119 -15.62 -3.84 14.03
C SER A 119 -15.45 -3.04 15.32
N LEU A 120 -16.46 -3.10 16.17
CA LEU A 120 -16.51 -2.42 17.47
C LEU A 120 -16.09 -3.35 18.64
N ASP A 121 -15.78 -4.61 18.35
CA ASP A 121 -15.65 -5.68 19.36
C ASP A 121 -14.40 -6.56 19.19
N ASP A 122 -13.29 -5.94 18.74
CA ASP A 122 -11.99 -6.60 18.49
C ASP A 122 -12.08 -7.70 17.41
N GLY A 123 -12.88 -7.47 16.37
CA GLY A 123 -12.97 -8.31 15.17
C GLY A 123 -13.89 -9.52 15.33
N LYS A 124 -14.77 -9.57 16.34
CA LYS A 124 -15.72 -10.67 16.50
C LYS A 124 -16.91 -10.51 15.57
N THR A 125 -17.38 -9.28 15.39
CA THR A 125 -18.43 -8.91 14.44
C THR A 125 -17.96 -7.73 13.59
N TRP A 126 -18.45 -7.70 12.35
CA TRP A 126 -18.13 -6.67 11.36
C TRP A 126 -19.42 -6.11 10.79
N GLN A 127 -19.49 -4.78 10.69
CA GLN A 127 -20.70 -4.04 10.35
C GLN A 127 -20.38 -2.87 9.41
N ASN A 128 -21.43 -2.18 8.97
CA ASN A 128 -21.37 -0.99 8.13
C ASN A 128 -20.53 -1.22 6.87
N LEU A 129 -20.87 -2.27 6.11
CA LEU A 129 -20.24 -2.44 4.80
C LEU A 129 -20.65 -1.27 3.90
N THR A 130 -19.65 -0.50 3.49
CA THR A 130 -19.80 0.65 2.62
C THR A 130 -18.96 0.39 1.37
N VAL A 131 -19.58 0.51 0.19
CA VAL A 131 -18.84 0.59 -1.07
C VAL A 131 -18.46 2.05 -1.28
N LEU A 132 -17.16 2.34 -1.31
CA LEU A 132 -16.63 3.69 -1.48
C LEU A 132 -16.69 4.15 -2.94
N HIS A 133 -16.47 3.21 -3.86
CA HIS A 133 -16.69 3.38 -5.29
C HIS A 133 -16.80 2.02 -5.98
N GLU A 134 -17.46 2.00 -7.14
CA GLU A 134 -17.77 0.78 -7.90
C GLU A 134 -16.76 0.51 -9.02
N GLU A 135 -16.08 1.56 -9.49
CA GLU A 135 -15.10 1.47 -10.58
C GLU A 135 -13.92 0.56 -10.21
N TRP A 136 -13.11 0.21 -11.20
CA TRP A 136 -11.93 -0.61 -10.97
C TRP A 136 -10.95 0.07 -10.00
N THR A 137 -10.81 -0.51 -8.82
CA THR A 137 -9.74 -0.15 -7.88
C THR A 137 -8.45 -0.87 -8.28
N GLY A 138 -7.36 -0.12 -8.50
CA GLY A 138 -6.05 -0.72 -8.78
C GLY A 138 -5.34 -1.27 -7.54
N GLU A 139 -5.40 -0.52 -6.44
CA GLU A 139 -4.80 -0.87 -5.15
C GLU A 139 -5.34 0.01 -4.01
N LEU A 140 -5.14 -0.46 -2.77
CA LEU A 140 -5.34 0.32 -1.54
C LEU A 140 -4.01 0.48 -0.82
N ARG A 141 -3.32 1.61 -0.99
CA ARG A 141 -1.91 1.75 -0.62
C ARG A 141 -1.66 2.05 0.84
N ASP A 142 -2.50 2.87 1.44
CA ASP A 142 -2.30 3.26 2.83
C ASP A 142 -3.59 3.64 3.54
N MET A 143 -3.58 3.50 4.85
CA MET A 143 -4.61 3.99 5.75
C MET A 143 -3.96 4.45 7.05
N ILE A 144 -4.19 5.71 7.41
CA ILE A 144 -3.67 6.31 8.64
C ILE A 144 -4.80 6.89 9.47
N GLN A 145 -4.56 7.07 10.77
CA GLN A 145 -5.34 8.00 11.59
C GLN A 145 -4.45 9.18 11.93
N THR A 146 -4.85 10.38 11.51
CA THR A 146 -4.18 11.64 11.79
C THR A 146 -4.21 11.95 13.29
N ARG A 147 -3.37 12.85 13.81
CA ARG A 147 -3.29 13.18 15.24
C ARG A 147 -4.61 13.72 15.79
N ASP A 148 -5.35 14.51 14.99
CA ASP A 148 -6.68 15.04 15.33
C ASP A 148 -7.80 13.98 15.33
N GLY A 149 -7.55 12.78 14.79
CA GLY A 149 -8.44 11.63 14.90
C GLY A 149 -9.12 11.19 13.61
N ARG A 150 -9.00 11.98 12.52
CA ARG A 150 -9.53 11.61 11.21
C ARG A 150 -8.81 10.40 10.64
N VAL A 151 -9.55 9.48 10.02
CA VAL A 151 -8.99 8.35 9.28
C VAL A 151 -8.93 8.72 7.81
N VAL A 152 -7.78 8.50 7.16
CA VAL A 152 -7.59 8.74 5.73
C VAL A 152 -7.16 7.46 5.05
N LEU A 153 -7.89 7.05 4.02
CA LEU A 153 -7.65 5.88 3.18
C LEU A 153 -7.25 6.32 1.77
N SER A 154 -6.13 5.79 1.27
CA SER A 154 -5.65 6.00 -0.09
C SER A 154 -6.11 4.88 -1.04
N THR A 155 -6.71 5.26 -2.17
CA THR A 155 -7.21 4.34 -3.19
C THR A 155 -6.76 4.77 -4.58
N GLN A 156 -6.56 3.78 -5.45
CA GLN A 156 -6.33 3.98 -6.87
C GLN A 156 -7.61 3.67 -7.64
N LYS A 157 -8.00 4.52 -8.59
CA LYS A 157 -9.23 4.39 -9.38
C LYS A 157 -8.91 4.45 -10.87
N MET A 158 -9.37 3.46 -11.64
CA MET A 158 -9.28 3.49 -13.11
C MET A 158 -10.21 4.57 -13.66
N LEU A 159 -9.70 5.32 -14.62
CA LEU A 159 -10.38 6.33 -15.43
C LEU A 159 -10.36 5.87 -16.89
N ASN A 160 -11.26 6.44 -17.68
CA ASN A 160 -11.42 6.13 -19.11
C ASN A 160 -11.17 7.37 -19.97
N ASN A 161 -11.04 7.14 -21.28
CA ASN A 161 -10.83 8.14 -22.33
C ASN A 161 -9.61 9.05 -22.10
N PRO A 162 -8.36 8.53 -22.19
CA PRO A 162 -7.98 7.12 -22.34
C PRO A 162 -7.91 6.38 -20.99
N GLY A 163 -7.77 5.06 -21.04
CA GLY A 163 -7.62 4.22 -19.85
C GLY A 163 -6.36 4.56 -19.08
N ARG A 164 -6.49 4.90 -17.80
CA ARG A 164 -5.38 5.26 -16.89
C ARG A 164 -5.83 5.21 -15.44
N HIS A 165 -4.93 5.38 -14.50
CA HIS A 165 -5.27 5.49 -13.08
C HIS A 165 -5.19 6.91 -12.56
N GLY A 166 -6.09 7.23 -11.63
CA GLY A 166 -6.04 8.37 -10.74
C GLY A 166 -5.99 7.92 -9.28
N VAL A 167 -5.59 8.85 -8.40
CA VAL A 167 -5.61 8.64 -6.95
C VAL A 167 -6.78 9.37 -6.33
N LEU A 168 -7.56 8.65 -5.54
CA LEU A 168 -8.68 9.18 -4.77
C LEU A 168 -8.52 8.75 -3.32
N THR A 169 -8.59 9.70 -2.39
CA THR A 169 -8.56 9.39 -0.96
C THR A 169 -9.94 9.55 -0.35
N TYR A 170 -10.19 8.87 0.78
CA TYR A 170 -11.41 9.00 1.55
C TYR A 170 -11.06 9.32 3.00
N GLY A 171 -11.76 10.29 3.57
CA GLY A 171 -11.65 10.68 4.97
C GLY A 171 -12.86 10.25 5.79
N SER A 172 -12.66 9.93 7.08
CA SER A 172 -13.71 9.59 8.04
C SER A 172 -13.41 10.20 9.41
N ASP A 173 -14.40 10.89 9.99
CA ASP A 173 -14.33 11.53 11.31
C ASP A 173 -15.07 10.74 12.41
N ASP A 174 -15.66 9.59 12.07
CA ASP A 174 -16.57 8.84 12.94
C ASP A 174 -16.19 7.35 13.08
N ASP A 175 -14.87 7.09 13.09
CA ASP A 175 -14.30 5.75 13.16
C ASP A 175 -14.80 4.82 12.03
N GLY A 176 -14.81 5.33 10.80
CA GLY A 176 -15.14 4.59 9.59
C GLY A 176 -16.63 4.27 9.44
N ALA A 177 -17.53 4.98 10.13
CA ALA A 177 -18.97 4.81 9.92
C ALA A 177 -19.41 5.44 8.60
N THR A 178 -18.91 6.64 8.33
CA THR A 178 -19.13 7.39 7.09
C THR A 178 -17.80 7.85 6.50
N TRP A 179 -17.79 8.06 5.19
CA TRP A 179 -16.60 8.40 4.42
C TRP A 179 -16.92 9.51 3.42
N THR A 180 -16.00 10.44 3.23
CA THR A 180 -16.10 11.50 2.23
C THR A 180 -14.87 11.44 1.32
N ALA A 181 -15.10 11.46 0.00
CA ALA A 181 -14.03 11.44 -0.99
C ALA A 181 -13.32 12.81 -1.05
N SER A 182 -12.02 12.79 -1.32
CA SER A 182 -11.25 13.99 -1.67
C SER A 182 -11.49 14.42 -3.13
N ASN A 183 -10.80 15.47 -3.59
CA ASN A 183 -10.59 15.63 -5.03
C ASN A 183 -9.81 14.44 -5.61
N LEU A 184 -10.08 14.13 -6.87
CA LEU A 184 -9.32 13.15 -7.65
C LEU A 184 -8.00 13.78 -8.11
N ILE A 185 -6.89 13.09 -7.89
CA ILE A 185 -5.61 13.40 -8.52
C ILE A 185 -5.52 12.57 -9.81
N ASP A 186 -5.62 13.25 -10.94
CA ASP A 186 -5.45 12.69 -12.28
C ASP A 186 -4.46 13.58 -13.03
N LEU A 187 -3.29 13.03 -13.35
CA LEU A 187 -2.21 13.74 -14.04
C LEU A 187 -2.10 13.34 -15.52
N GLY A 188 -3.13 12.71 -16.07
CA GLY A 188 -3.14 12.21 -17.45
C GLY A 188 -2.32 10.94 -17.63
N GLY A 189 -1.88 10.68 -18.86
CA GLY A 189 -1.24 9.43 -19.26
C GLY A 189 -2.21 8.41 -19.86
N CYS A 190 -1.72 7.21 -20.16
CA CYS A 190 -2.50 6.11 -20.73
C CYS A 190 -1.87 4.76 -20.42
N GLY A 191 -2.69 3.71 -20.44
CA GLY A 191 -2.29 2.32 -20.23
C GLY A 191 -2.79 1.76 -18.91
N HIS A 192 -2.81 0.43 -18.80
CA HIS A 192 -3.35 -0.29 -17.65
C HIS A 192 -2.46 -0.18 -16.39
N HIS A 193 -1.26 0.39 -16.51
CA HIS A 193 -0.42 0.91 -15.40
C HIS A 193 -0.04 2.39 -15.61
N GLY A 194 -0.77 3.13 -16.45
CA GLY A 194 -0.56 4.56 -16.73
C GLY A 194 -1.19 5.48 -15.69
N GLY A 195 -0.76 6.75 -15.69
CA GLY A 195 -1.24 7.78 -14.78
C GLY A 195 -0.67 7.70 -13.36
N THR A 196 -1.42 8.20 -12.38
CA THR A 196 -1.05 8.14 -10.96
C THR A 196 -1.70 6.93 -10.29
N CYS A 197 -0.87 6.07 -9.69
CA CYS A 197 -1.31 4.76 -9.21
C CYS A 197 -1.37 4.69 -7.68
N GLU A 198 -0.45 3.98 -7.03
CA GLU A 198 -0.45 3.79 -5.58
C GLU A 198 0.11 5.01 -4.82
N ALA A 199 -0.57 5.46 -3.75
CA ALA A 199 -0.15 6.64 -2.99
C ALA A 199 -0.01 6.40 -1.48
N ALA A 200 1.19 6.59 -0.92
CA ALA A 200 1.43 6.47 0.53
C ALA A 200 1.12 7.78 1.25
N ILE A 201 0.67 7.72 2.52
CA ILE A 201 0.28 8.90 3.29
C ILE A 201 1.14 9.00 4.56
N ALA A 202 1.66 10.19 4.85
CA ALA A 202 2.23 10.54 6.14
C ALA A 202 1.64 11.86 6.65
N GLU A 203 1.43 11.96 7.95
CA GLU A 203 1.15 13.25 8.60
C GLU A 203 2.47 13.88 9.04
N LEU A 204 2.70 15.13 8.65
CA LEU A 204 3.85 15.96 8.99
C LEU A 204 3.67 16.57 10.40
N ASP A 205 4.75 17.02 11.03
CA ASP A 205 4.73 17.62 12.38
C ASP A 205 3.97 18.95 12.43
N ASP A 206 3.90 19.66 11.31
CA ASP A 206 3.07 20.86 11.15
C ASP A 206 1.56 20.56 10.95
N GLY A 207 1.17 19.28 10.93
CA GLY A 207 -0.22 18.83 10.78
C GLY A 207 -0.68 18.68 9.33
N ARG A 208 0.14 19.05 8.34
CA ARG A 208 -0.16 18.74 6.93
C ARG A 208 -0.09 17.24 6.68
N LEU A 209 -0.85 16.76 5.71
CA LEU A 209 -0.65 15.43 5.16
C LEU A 209 0.20 15.51 3.90
N TRP A 210 1.14 14.59 3.78
CA TRP A 210 1.95 14.37 2.59
C TRP A 210 1.51 13.08 1.91
N LEU A 211 1.23 13.18 0.62
CA LEU A 211 0.91 12.06 -0.26
C LEU A 211 2.10 11.82 -1.18
N LEU A 212 2.64 10.59 -1.19
CA LEU A 212 3.72 10.19 -2.08
C LEU A 212 3.18 9.21 -3.13
N LEU A 213 3.11 9.68 -4.38
CA LEU A 213 2.43 9.08 -5.53
C LEU A 213 3.40 8.26 -6.38
N ARG A 214 3.11 6.97 -6.60
CA ARG A 214 3.76 6.20 -7.66
C ARG A 214 3.38 6.80 -9.01
N THR A 215 4.40 7.06 -9.82
CA THR A 215 4.25 7.44 -11.23
C THR A 215 5.18 6.62 -12.11
N ASN A 216 5.03 6.80 -13.42
CA ASN A 216 5.90 6.23 -14.43
C ASN A 216 7.08 7.16 -14.81
N TRP A 217 7.21 8.31 -14.16
CA TRP A 217 8.15 9.37 -14.53
C TRP A 217 9.48 9.31 -13.77
N SER A 218 9.94 8.09 -13.46
CA SER A 218 11.24 7.79 -12.82
C SER A 218 11.45 8.34 -11.41
N ARG A 219 10.40 8.85 -10.78
CA ARG A 219 10.39 9.38 -9.42
C ARG A 219 8.99 9.31 -8.83
N PHE A 220 8.91 9.39 -7.51
CA PHE A 220 7.62 9.69 -6.90
C PHE A 220 7.21 11.13 -7.23
N TRP A 221 5.91 11.31 -7.39
CA TRP A 221 5.30 12.62 -7.29
C TRP A 221 4.72 12.80 -5.89
N GLN A 222 4.35 14.02 -5.56
CA GLN A 222 3.83 14.35 -4.26
C GLN A 222 2.68 15.35 -4.34
N ALA A 223 1.87 15.35 -3.29
CA ALA A 223 0.84 16.34 -3.04
C ALA A 223 0.73 16.57 -1.52
N TYR A 224 0.18 17.71 -1.13
CA TYR A 224 -0.03 18.07 0.26
C TYR A 224 -1.49 18.41 0.54
N SER A 225 -1.93 18.13 1.76
CA SER A 225 -3.23 18.55 2.27
C SER A 225 -3.06 19.29 3.58
N THR A 226 -3.77 20.42 3.72
CA THR A 226 -3.84 21.22 4.95
C THR A 226 -5.22 21.12 5.62
N ASP A 227 -6.10 20.24 5.11
CA ASP A 227 -7.51 20.10 5.51
C ASP A 227 -7.87 18.64 5.83
N GLY A 228 -6.91 17.90 6.42
CA GLY A 228 -7.10 16.52 6.88
C GLY A 228 -7.31 15.51 5.74
N GLY A 229 -6.77 15.76 4.55
CA GLY A 229 -6.94 14.91 3.37
C GLY A 229 -8.26 15.11 2.64
N SER A 230 -8.98 16.19 2.92
CA SER A 230 -10.22 16.53 2.20
C SER A 230 -9.94 17.08 0.80
N SER A 231 -8.82 17.79 0.63
CA SER A 231 -8.28 18.16 -0.67
C SER A 231 -6.76 18.06 -0.73
N TRP A 232 -6.24 17.71 -1.89
CA TRP A 232 -4.82 17.60 -2.21
C TRP A 232 -4.41 18.68 -3.21
N ARG A 233 -3.32 19.38 -2.90
CA ARG A 233 -2.77 20.54 -3.60
C ARG A 233 -1.26 20.40 -3.78
N ASP A 234 -0.66 21.37 -4.47
CA ASP A 234 0.79 21.45 -4.70
C ASP A 234 1.35 20.16 -5.33
N ILE A 235 0.63 19.66 -6.33
CA ILE A 235 0.93 18.38 -6.97
C ILE A 235 2.13 18.56 -7.91
N GLY A 236 3.20 17.81 -7.67
CA GLY A 236 4.43 17.93 -8.47
C GLY A 236 5.43 16.81 -8.22
N PRO A 237 6.56 16.80 -8.94
CA PRO A 237 7.62 15.82 -8.73
C PRO A 237 8.25 15.99 -7.34
N SER A 238 8.62 14.88 -6.70
CA SER A 238 9.51 14.88 -5.53
C SER A 238 10.97 14.73 -5.97
N ASP A 239 11.90 14.84 -5.02
CA ASP A 239 13.32 14.54 -5.24
C ASP A 239 13.67 13.05 -5.06
N ILE A 240 12.67 12.20 -4.82
CA ILE A 240 12.85 10.78 -4.53
C ILE A 240 12.72 9.97 -5.82
N ASP A 241 13.85 9.45 -6.31
CA ASP A 241 13.86 8.54 -7.46
C ASP A 241 13.15 7.22 -7.13
N ALA A 242 12.43 6.70 -8.12
CA ALA A 242 11.65 5.49 -7.95
C ALA A 242 11.48 4.76 -9.29
N SER A 243 11.49 3.43 -9.22
CA SER A 243 10.96 2.63 -10.32
C SER A 243 9.42 2.75 -10.36
N SER A 244 8.77 2.21 -11.40
CA SER A 244 7.30 2.08 -11.43
C SER A 244 6.84 1.03 -10.41
N ALA A 245 6.93 1.36 -9.14
CA ALA A 245 6.60 0.53 -7.99
C ALA A 245 6.09 1.41 -6.83
N PRO A 246 5.19 0.88 -5.98
CA PRO A 246 4.69 1.63 -4.84
C PRO A 246 5.78 1.90 -3.79
N GLY A 247 5.72 3.08 -3.19
CA GLY A 247 6.42 3.39 -1.93
C GLY A 247 5.55 3.10 -0.70
N LEU A 248 6.19 3.17 0.46
CA LEU A 248 5.54 3.22 1.76
C LEU A 248 6.22 4.33 2.58
N LEU A 249 5.42 5.24 3.12
CA LEU A 249 5.84 6.20 4.14
C LEU A 249 5.22 5.82 5.48
N ARG A 250 5.99 5.94 6.56
CA ARG A 250 5.47 5.71 7.91
C ARG A 250 6.19 6.59 8.93
N ARG A 251 5.42 7.39 9.67
CA ARG A 251 5.93 7.98 10.91
C ARG A 251 6.05 6.90 11.97
N LEU A 252 7.26 6.70 12.47
CA LEU A 252 7.59 5.77 13.55
C LEU A 252 7.32 6.44 14.91
N ARG A 253 7.26 5.65 15.99
CA ARG A 253 7.08 6.19 17.34
C ARG A 253 8.24 7.03 17.84
N SER A 254 9.42 6.94 17.22
CA SER A 254 10.54 7.85 17.47
C SER A 254 10.28 9.28 16.97
N GLY A 255 9.30 9.47 16.09
CA GLY A 255 9.05 10.73 15.39
C GLY A 255 9.59 10.73 13.96
N ARG A 256 10.57 9.88 13.64
CA ARG A 256 11.16 9.79 12.30
C ARG A 256 10.18 9.29 11.24
N LEU A 257 10.35 9.75 10.01
CA LEU A 257 9.69 9.18 8.83
C LEU A 257 10.56 8.09 8.24
N LEU A 258 9.98 6.91 8.04
CA LEU A 258 10.58 5.80 7.31
C LEU A 258 9.98 5.71 5.91
N LEU A 259 10.84 5.75 4.90
CA LEU A 259 10.51 5.43 3.52
C LEU A 259 11.00 4.02 3.19
N CYS A 260 10.13 3.20 2.57
CA CYS A 260 10.51 1.90 2.01
C CYS A 260 10.02 1.79 0.57
N TRP A 261 10.94 1.53 -0.37
CA TRP A 261 10.61 1.57 -1.80
C TRP A 261 11.61 0.81 -2.67
N ASN A 262 11.25 0.68 -3.95
CA ASN A 262 12.15 0.25 -5.00
C ASN A 262 12.72 1.49 -5.71
N ARG A 263 14.03 1.68 -5.60
CA ARG A 263 14.75 2.77 -6.29
C ARG A 263 14.72 2.59 -7.80
N LEU A 264 14.98 3.69 -8.52
CA LEU A 264 14.97 3.73 -9.98
C LEU A 264 15.93 2.69 -10.59
N TYR A 265 17.09 2.51 -9.97
CA TYR A 265 18.13 1.55 -10.38
C TYR A 265 18.60 0.68 -9.21
N PRO A 266 19.18 -0.50 -9.50
CA PRO A 266 19.88 -1.27 -8.49
C PRO A 266 21.07 -0.51 -7.88
N GLU A 267 21.43 -0.86 -6.66
CA GLU A 267 22.60 -0.32 -5.95
C GLU A 267 23.88 -0.41 -6.81
N GLY A 268 24.60 0.71 -6.88
CA GLY A 268 25.83 0.82 -7.68
C GLY A 268 25.62 0.79 -9.19
N LYS A 269 24.38 0.91 -9.69
CA LYS A 269 24.04 1.00 -11.12
C LYS A 269 23.43 2.36 -11.45
N LYS A 270 23.55 2.75 -12.72
CA LYS A 270 23.00 4.01 -13.28
C LYS A 270 21.88 3.78 -14.29
N SER A 271 21.46 2.52 -14.47
CA SER A 271 20.47 2.14 -15.47
C SER A 271 19.84 0.80 -15.13
N PHE A 272 18.59 0.60 -15.56
CA PHE A 272 17.88 -0.67 -15.57
C PHE A 272 17.08 -0.77 -16.87
N PRO A 273 16.87 -1.97 -17.46
CA PRO A 273 16.10 -2.10 -18.69
C PRO A 273 14.72 -1.45 -18.59
N LEU A 274 14.39 -0.60 -19.57
CA LEU A 274 13.08 0.04 -19.67
C LEU A 274 12.09 -0.84 -20.43
N SER A 275 10.81 -0.70 -20.10
CA SER A 275 9.68 -1.38 -20.75
C SER A 275 8.43 -0.50 -20.71
N GLY A 276 7.38 -0.81 -21.49
CA GLY A 276 6.23 0.07 -21.66
C GLY A 276 6.55 1.23 -22.62
N GLY A 277 5.80 2.33 -22.53
CA GLY A 277 5.86 3.42 -23.52
C GLY A 277 5.15 3.10 -24.83
N ASP A 278 4.41 2.00 -24.85
CA ASP A 278 3.54 1.55 -25.92
C ASP A 278 2.11 2.08 -25.77
N GLY A 279 1.83 2.82 -24.69
CA GLY A 279 0.49 3.25 -24.31
C GLY A 279 -0.42 2.12 -23.82
N LEU A 280 0.05 0.87 -23.78
CA LEU A 280 -0.67 -0.28 -23.22
C LEU A 280 -0.30 -0.44 -21.76
N TRP A 281 1.01 -0.54 -21.47
CA TRP A 281 1.50 -0.59 -20.11
C TRP A 281 1.47 0.81 -19.48
N SER A 282 2.07 1.77 -20.16
CA SER A 282 2.25 3.16 -19.74
C SER A 282 2.53 4.05 -20.95
N GLU A 283 2.29 5.35 -20.78
CA GLU A 283 2.51 6.37 -21.81
C GLU A 283 3.99 6.62 -22.13
N VAL A 284 4.89 6.32 -21.19
CA VAL A 284 6.35 6.43 -21.35
C VAL A 284 7.05 5.12 -20.97
N PRO A 285 8.24 4.82 -21.51
CA PRO A 285 9.06 3.70 -21.03
C PRO A 285 9.47 3.89 -19.56
N VAL A 286 9.38 2.83 -18.76
CA VAL A 286 9.62 2.87 -17.31
C VAL A 286 10.66 1.85 -16.86
N SER A 287 11.37 2.20 -15.79
CA SER A 287 12.09 1.19 -14.99
C SER A 287 11.07 0.41 -14.17
N ASN A 288 11.01 -0.90 -14.39
CA ASN A 288 10.25 -1.83 -13.54
C ASN A 288 11.16 -2.53 -12.51
N HIS A 289 12.25 -1.86 -12.10
CA HIS A 289 13.20 -2.41 -11.14
C HIS A 289 12.54 -2.75 -9.80
N ARG A 290 12.53 -4.03 -9.44
CA ARG A 290 12.01 -4.57 -8.17
C ARG A 290 12.90 -5.66 -7.59
N GLU A 291 14.17 -5.71 -8.02
CA GLU A 291 15.12 -6.72 -7.55
C GLU A 291 15.70 -6.38 -6.17
N GLU A 292 15.57 -5.13 -5.73
CA GLU A 292 16.03 -4.63 -4.44
C GLU A 292 14.91 -3.88 -3.73
N LEU A 293 14.83 -4.04 -2.41
CA LEU A 293 13.99 -3.22 -1.54
C LEU A 293 14.90 -2.36 -0.65
N SER A 294 14.69 -1.05 -0.68
CA SER A 294 15.50 -0.07 0.07
C SER A 294 14.68 0.57 1.18
N ILE A 295 15.36 1.06 2.22
CA ILE A 295 14.80 1.95 3.24
C ILE A 295 15.66 3.19 3.43
N ALA A 296 15.05 4.27 3.90
CA ALA A 296 15.72 5.48 4.35
C ALA A 296 14.90 6.15 5.45
N LEU A 297 15.56 6.87 6.35
CA LEU A 297 14.96 7.57 7.48
C LEU A 297 15.13 9.08 7.32
N SER A 298 14.13 9.83 7.77
CA SER A 298 14.14 11.30 7.83
C SER A 298 13.78 11.77 9.24
N GLU A 299 14.51 12.78 9.71
CA GLU A 299 14.30 13.48 10.99
C GLU A 299 13.58 14.83 10.82
N ASP A 300 13.39 15.28 9.58
CA ASP A 300 12.96 16.64 9.21
C ASP A 300 11.76 16.64 8.27
N ASP A 301 10.85 15.67 8.46
CA ASP A 301 9.59 15.55 7.72
C ASP A 301 9.74 15.33 6.21
N GLY A 302 10.80 14.59 5.84
CA GLY A 302 11.06 14.19 4.46
C GLY A 302 11.73 15.26 3.62
N GLN A 303 12.19 16.37 4.23
CA GLN A 303 13.04 17.35 3.55
C GLN A 303 14.38 16.73 3.17
N THR A 304 14.96 15.94 4.07
CA THR A 304 16.14 15.11 3.79
C THR A 304 15.94 13.70 4.31
N PHE A 305 16.59 12.75 3.65
CA PHE A 305 16.68 11.36 4.07
C PHE A 305 18.16 10.98 4.18
N ASN A 306 18.49 10.07 5.09
CA ASN A 306 19.81 9.45 5.10
C ASN A 306 20.06 8.61 3.83
N ASP A 307 21.31 8.20 3.63
CA ASP A 307 21.67 7.36 2.48
C ASP A 307 20.81 6.09 2.45
N PRO A 308 20.14 5.78 1.32
CA PRO A 308 19.27 4.61 1.25
C PRO A 308 20.03 3.30 1.46
N VAL A 309 19.49 2.42 2.30
CA VAL A 309 20.05 1.10 2.59
C VAL A 309 19.21 0.01 1.91
N VAL A 310 19.86 -0.86 1.12
CA VAL A 310 19.21 -2.06 0.55
C VAL A 310 19.07 -3.14 1.62
N ILE A 311 17.84 -3.46 2.01
CA ILE A 311 17.54 -4.46 3.06
C ILE A 311 17.34 -5.87 2.52
N ALA A 312 17.00 -5.99 1.24
CA ALA A 312 16.80 -7.27 0.57
C ALA A 312 17.09 -7.16 -0.93
N ARG A 313 17.71 -8.20 -1.49
CA ARG A 313 18.06 -8.27 -2.91
C ARG A 313 17.80 -9.66 -3.46
N GLN A 314 17.13 -9.73 -4.61
CA GLN A 314 16.91 -10.94 -5.37
C GLN A 314 16.90 -10.64 -6.86
N ARG A 315 18.01 -10.93 -7.56
CA ARG A 315 18.10 -10.76 -9.01
C ARG A 315 17.09 -11.66 -9.73
N GLY A 316 16.34 -11.10 -10.67
CA GLY A 316 15.20 -11.75 -11.33
C GLY A 316 13.98 -11.96 -10.42
N GLY A 317 14.02 -11.47 -9.18
CA GLY A 317 12.93 -11.47 -8.22
C GLY A 317 12.09 -10.20 -8.29
N VAL A 318 11.01 -10.17 -7.50
CA VAL A 318 10.09 -9.03 -7.42
C VAL A 318 9.80 -8.76 -5.94
N LEU A 319 10.58 -7.89 -5.32
CA LEU A 319 10.48 -7.50 -3.90
C LEU A 319 9.76 -6.15 -3.80
N SER A 320 8.44 -6.14 -3.72
CA SER A 320 7.67 -4.88 -3.81
C SER A 320 6.34 -4.93 -3.06
N TYR A 321 5.63 -3.80 -3.00
CA TYR A 321 4.45 -3.58 -2.15
C TYR A 321 4.76 -3.77 -0.66
N PRO A 322 5.70 -2.98 -0.10
CA PRO A 322 6.04 -3.08 1.30
C PRO A 322 4.88 -2.64 2.21
N ARG A 323 4.85 -3.23 3.39
CA ARG A 323 4.03 -2.87 4.54
C ARG A 323 4.92 -2.86 5.77
N ILE A 324 4.63 -1.96 6.69
CA ILE A 324 5.30 -1.90 7.98
C ILE A 324 4.27 -1.94 9.10
N PHE A 325 4.61 -2.74 10.11
CA PHE A 325 3.94 -2.75 11.38
C PHE A 325 4.99 -2.63 12.49
N GLU A 326 5.02 -1.47 13.14
CA GLU A 326 5.92 -1.24 14.25
C GLU A 326 5.38 -1.96 15.51
N ILE A 327 5.95 -3.13 15.83
CA ILE A 327 5.51 -4.04 16.91
C ILE A 327 5.97 -3.59 18.30
N ARG A 328 7.03 -2.80 18.42
CA ARG A 328 7.42 -2.03 19.61
C ARG A 328 8.17 -0.78 19.15
N PRO A 329 8.34 0.28 19.97
CA PRO A 329 9.07 1.46 19.51
C PRO A 329 10.41 1.02 18.91
N GLY A 330 10.64 1.35 17.64
CA GLY A 330 11.83 0.96 16.88
C GLY A 330 11.90 -0.51 16.40
N GLU A 331 11.05 -1.43 16.87
CA GLU A 331 10.99 -2.81 16.36
C GLU A 331 9.94 -2.91 15.25
N LEU A 332 10.38 -3.17 14.01
CA LEU A 332 9.56 -3.11 12.80
C LEU A 332 9.36 -4.50 12.20
N TRP A 333 8.12 -4.83 11.85
CA TRP A 333 7.82 -5.94 10.96
C TRP A 333 7.58 -5.38 9.56
N LEU A 334 8.41 -5.78 8.61
CA LEU A 334 8.27 -5.45 7.20
C LEU A 334 7.82 -6.68 6.43
N THR A 335 6.74 -6.53 5.69
CA THR A 335 6.26 -7.58 4.79
C THR A 335 6.07 -7.04 3.38
N THR A 336 6.16 -7.91 2.38
CA THR A 336 5.81 -7.56 1.00
C THR A 336 4.68 -8.41 0.47
N MET A 337 3.82 -7.82 -0.38
CA MET A 337 2.86 -8.63 -1.14
C MET A 337 3.56 -9.41 -2.26
N GLN A 338 4.51 -8.77 -2.95
CA GLN A 338 5.29 -9.41 -3.99
C GLN A 338 6.67 -9.82 -3.44
N GLY A 339 7.10 -11.05 -3.74
CA GLY A 339 8.40 -11.56 -3.33
C GLY A 339 8.44 -12.24 -1.96
N GLY A 340 7.35 -12.17 -1.19
CA GLY A 340 7.18 -12.97 0.03
C GLY A 340 8.14 -12.60 1.17
N LEU A 341 8.65 -11.37 1.23
CA LEU A 341 9.49 -10.95 2.34
C LEU A 341 8.68 -10.87 3.63
N ARG A 342 9.23 -11.42 4.71
CA ARG A 342 8.72 -11.38 6.08
C ARG A 342 9.90 -11.10 6.99
N LEU A 343 10.13 -9.83 7.28
CA LEU A 343 11.35 -9.36 7.91
C LEU A 343 11.05 -8.63 9.22
N LYS A 344 11.96 -8.78 10.17
CA LYS A 344 12.07 -7.97 11.37
C LYS A 344 13.31 -7.10 11.25
N LEU A 345 13.17 -5.83 11.61
CA LEU A 345 14.22 -4.81 11.57
C LEU A 345 14.15 -3.99 12.86
N ASN A 346 15.28 -3.47 13.33
CA ASN A 346 15.28 -2.43 14.35
C ASN A 346 15.69 -1.10 13.72
N GLU A 347 14.92 -0.05 13.98
CA GLU A 347 15.18 1.30 13.48
C GLU A 347 16.61 1.78 13.78
N ALA A 348 17.11 1.51 14.98
CA ALA A 348 18.43 1.94 15.43
C ALA A 348 19.62 1.31 14.66
N ASP A 349 19.38 0.28 13.85
CA ASP A 349 20.42 -0.35 13.03
C ASP A 349 20.63 0.38 11.69
N PHE A 350 19.82 1.41 11.40
CA PHE A 350 19.77 2.11 10.11
C PHE A 350 19.82 3.64 10.24
N ILE A 351 20.26 4.15 11.40
CA ILE A 351 20.38 5.58 11.70
C ILE A 351 21.81 6.06 11.57
#